data_AF-A0A942S5X1-F1
#
_entry.id   AF-A0A942S5X1-F1
#
_cell.length_a   1.000
_cell.length_b   1.000
_cell.length_c   1.000
_cell.angle_alpha   90.00
_cell.angle_beta   90.00
_cell.angle_gamma   90.00
#
_symmetry.space_group_name_H-M   'P 1'
#
loop_
_entity.id
_entity.type
_entity.pdbx_description
1 polymer ?
#
loop_
_entity_poly.entity_id
_entity_poly.type
_entity_poly.pdbx_seq_one_letter_code
_entity_poly.pdbx_strand_id
1 'polypeptide(L)'
;GLCVTTCGKNVYAFDYEANKPVVVAPQACMVGCSTCANNCTTDAIEFPSQGYVRQVIKQNKVLIQSKNMLKANPDKYDIRKRGLLAG
;
A
#
# COMPACT_ATOMS: atom_id res chain seq x y z
N GLY A 1 -6.28 4.95 -16.74
CA GLY A 1 -7.18 3.85 -16.39
C GLY A 1 -6.64 2.94 -15.30
N LEU A 2 -5.43 2.37 -15.48
CA LEU A 2 -4.90 1.31 -14.59
C LEU A 2 -4.85 1.69 -13.10
N CYS A 3 -4.46 2.93 -12.76
CA CYS A 3 -4.49 3.39 -11.37
C CYS A 3 -5.89 3.33 -10.72
N VAL A 4 -6.96 3.51 -11.51
CA VAL A 4 -8.36 3.40 -11.05
C VAL A 4 -8.74 1.93 -10.86
N THR A 5 -8.38 1.05 -11.79
CA THR A 5 -8.84 -0.35 -11.78
C THR A 5 -7.98 -1.28 -10.93
N THR A 6 -6.72 -0.93 -10.64
CA THR A 6 -5.79 -1.82 -9.91
C THR A 6 -5.43 -1.33 -8.51
N CYS A 7 -5.84 -0.12 -8.11
CA CYS A 7 -5.58 0.35 -6.75
C CYS A 7 -6.49 -0.36 -5.75
N GLY A 8 -5.94 -1.29 -4.96
CA GLY A 8 -6.69 -2.03 -3.92
C GLY A 8 -7.23 -1.18 -2.75
N LYS A 9 -7.06 0.15 -2.79
CA LYS A 9 -7.56 1.12 -1.81
C LYS A 9 -8.50 2.16 -2.41
N ASN A 10 -8.86 2.05 -3.70
CA ASN A 10 -9.79 2.95 -4.38
C ASN A 10 -9.41 4.44 -4.23
N VAL A 11 -8.11 4.75 -4.32
CA VAL A 11 -7.59 6.13 -4.19
C VAL A 11 -8.01 7.01 -5.36
N TYR A 12 -8.19 6.41 -6.54
CA TYR A 12 -8.48 7.09 -7.79
C TYR A 12 -9.91 6.81 -8.25
N ALA A 13 -10.54 7.81 -8.86
CA ALA A 13 -11.73 7.66 -9.69
C ALA A 13 -11.41 8.10 -11.13
N PHE A 14 -12.35 7.91 -12.07
CA PHE A 14 -12.20 8.39 -13.44
C PHE A 14 -13.19 9.52 -13.70
N ASP A 15 -12.68 10.67 -14.11
CA ASP A 15 -13.47 11.78 -14.63
C ASP A 15 -13.72 11.53 -16.12
N TYR A 16 -14.97 11.22 -16.47
CA TYR A 16 -15.37 10.90 -17.85
C TYR A 16 -15.49 12.15 -18.72
N GLU A 17 -15.78 13.32 -18.14
CA GLU A 17 -15.87 14.58 -18.88
C GLU A 17 -14.47 15.06 -19.28
N ALA A 18 -13.52 15.02 -18.33
CA ALA A 18 -12.12 15.36 -18.59
C ALA A 18 -11.28 14.19 -19.14
N ASN A 19 -11.90 13.02 -19.30
CA ASN A 19 -11.28 11.76 -19.76
C ASN A 19 -9.96 11.41 -19.06
N LYS A 20 -9.92 11.53 -17.71
CA LYS A 20 -8.69 11.29 -16.95
C LYS A 20 -8.94 10.72 -15.54
N PRO A 21 -7.98 9.96 -14.99
CA PRO A 21 -8.01 9.59 -13.58
C PRO A 21 -7.86 10.82 -12.67
N VAL A 22 -8.54 10.80 -11.54
CA VAL A 22 -8.48 11.84 -10.49
C VAL A 22 -8.30 11.20 -9.13
N VAL A 23 -7.54 11.85 -8.25
CA VAL A 23 -7.36 11.40 -6.85
C VAL A 23 -8.57 11.84 -6.03
N VAL A 24 -9.26 10.89 -5.41
CA VAL A 24 -10.48 11.16 -4.61
C VAL A 24 -10.34 10.76 -3.14
N ALA A 25 -9.43 9.86 -2.80
CA ALA A 25 -9.22 9.38 -1.43
C ALA A 25 -7.73 9.30 -1.08
N PRO A 26 -7.01 10.44 -1.02
CA PRO A 26 -5.56 10.44 -0.82
C PRO A 26 -5.15 9.80 0.53
N GLN A 27 -5.93 10.01 1.59
CA GLN A 27 -5.70 9.38 2.90
C GLN A 27 -5.86 7.85 2.93
N ALA A 28 -6.50 7.25 1.92
CA ALA A 28 -6.62 5.79 1.81
C ALA A 28 -5.38 5.13 1.20
N CYS A 29 -4.45 5.92 0.63
CA CYS A 29 -3.26 5.39 -0.03
C CYS A 29 -2.34 4.68 0.99
N MET A 30 -1.98 3.44 0.68
CA MET A 30 -1.07 2.66 1.52
C MET A 30 0.37 3.14 1.36
N VAL A 31 0.97 3.63 2.44
CA VAL A 31 2.38 4.01 2.47
C VAL A 31 3.27 2.84 2.07
N GLY A 32 4.14 3.05 1.08
CA GLY A 32 5.06 2.04 0.55
C GLY A 32 4.50 1.17 -0.58
N CYS A 33 3.20 1.25 -0.90
CA CYS A 33 2.67 0.69 -2.13
C CYS A 33 3.04 1.58 -3.32
N SER A 34 3.63 1.02 -4.38
CA SER A 34 4.03 1.75 -5.59
C SER A 34 3.40 1.22 -6.88
N THR A 35 2.41 0.31 -6.78
CA THR A 35 1.81 -0.37 -7.93
C THR A 35 1.24 0.59 -8.97
N CYS A 36 0.63 1.70 -8.53
CA CYS A 36 0.01 2.67 -9.45
C CYS A 36 1.05 3.36 -10.34
N ALA A 37 2.25 3.65 -9.80
CA ALA A 37 3.36 4.22 -10.57
C ALA A 37 3.96 3.15 -11.49
N ASN A 38 4.23 1.96 -10.97
CA ASN A 38 4.78 0.84 -11.77
C ASN A 38 3.90 0.46 -12.97
N ASN A 39 2.57 0.55 -12.82
CA ASN A 39 1.61 0.22 -13.87
C ASN A 39 1.28 1.43 -14.77
N CYS A 40 1.79 2.62 -14.47
CA CYS A 40 1.49 3.80 -15.26
C CYS A 40 2.35 3.80 -16.54
N THR A 41 1.74 3.55 -17.69
CA THR A 41 2.46 3.53 -18.98
C THR A 41 2.89 4.91 -19.48
N THR A 42 2.56 5.97 -18.74
CA THR A 42 2.84 7.37 -19.11
C THR A 42 3.57 8.12 -18.00
N ASP A 43 4.07 7.42 -16.98
CA ASP A 43 4.82 8.01 -15.86
C ASP A 43 4.14 9.22 -15.17
N ALA A 44 2.81 9.24 -15.16
CA ALA A 44 2.02 10.37 -14.62
C ALA A 44 1.91 10.37 -13.08
N ILE A 45 2.45 9.35 -12.42
CA ILE A 45 2.34 9.14 -10.97
C ILE A 45 3.73 8.86 -10.42
N GLU A 46 4.13 9.63 -9.42
CA GLU A 46 5.37 9.42 -8.68
C GLU A 46 5.09 9.16 -7.19
N PHE A 47 6.02 8.48 -6.54
CA PHE A 47 5.99 8.22 -5.11
C PHE A 47 7.33 8.60 -4.47
N PRO A 48 7.37 8.84 -3.15
CA PRO A 48 8.61 9.06 -2.45
C PRO A 48 9.59 7.90 -2.66
N SER A 49 10.88 8.21 -2.64
CA SER A 49 11.93 7.20 -2.80
C SER A 49 11.88 6.13 -1.71
N GLN A 50 12.39 4.94 -2.04
CA GLN A 50 12.60 3.86 -1.07
C GLN A 50 13.40 4.33 0.16
N GLY A 51 14.37 5.23 -0.04
CA GLY A 51 15.17 5.81 1.04
C GLY A 51 14.34 6.63 2.02
N TYR A 52 13.46 7.50 1.51
CA TYR A 52 12.54 8.29 2.33
C TYR A 52 11.61 7.39 3.15
N VAL A 53 10.98 6.39 2.52
CA VAL A 53 10.08 5.46 3.22
C VAL A 53 10.82 4.70 4.33
N ARG A 54 12.05 4.22 4.06
CA ARG A 54 12.90 3.56 5.07
C ARG A 54 13.26 4.49 6.23
N GLN A 55 13.53 5.76 5.94
CA GLN A 55 13.78 6.77 6.96
C GLN A 55 12.56 6.97 7.87
N VAL A 56 11.35 7.12 7.29
CA VAL A 56 10.09 7.26 8.05
C VAL A 56 9.84 6.03 8.92
N ILE A 57 10.07 4.82 8.39
CA ILE A 57 9.97 3.55 9.14
C ILE A 57 10.91 3.55 10.36
N LYS A 58 12.16 4.01 10.18
CA LYS A 58 13.15 4.08 11.25
C LYS A 58 12.76 5.11 12.31
N GLN A 59 12.39 6.32 11.90
CA GLN A 59 11.99 7.41 12.79
C GLN A 59 10.81 7.03 13.69
N ASN A 60 9.82 6.32 13.13
CA ASN A 60 8.62 5.91 13.85
C ASN A 60 8.74 4.53 14.52
N LYS A 61 9.93 3.91 14.51
CA LYS A 61 10.20 2.60 15.14
C LYS A 61 9.26 1.49 14.64
N VAL A 62 8.77 1.58 13.41
CA VAL A 62 7.77 0.64 12.84
C VAL A 62 8.31 -0.79 12.80
N LEU A 63 9.61 -0.96 12.55
CA LEU A 63 10.26 -2.29 12.59
C LEU A 63 10.19 -2.92 13.99
N ILE A 64 10.34 -2.13 15.05
CA ILE A 64 10.25 -2.63 16.43
C ILE A 64 8.81 -3.02 16.74
N GLN A 65 7.84 -2.18 16.37
CA GLN A 65 6.42 -2.48 16.51
C GLN A 65 6.03 -3.77 15.77
N SER A 66 6.53 -3.95 14.53
CA SER A 66 6.34 -5.16 13.75
C SER A 66 6.87 -6.41 14.47
N LYS A 67 8.12 -6.35 14.98
CA LYS A 67 8.70 -7.45 15.77
C LYS A 67 7.88 -7.77 17.03
N ASN A 68 7.38 -6.74 17.71
CA ASN A 68 6.54 -6.92 18.89
C ASN A 68 5.19 -7.57 18.54
N MET A 69 4.56 -7.18 17.42
CA MET A 69 3.32 -7.81 16.95
C MET A 69 3.51 -9.29 16.62
N LEU A 70 4.63 -9.66 15.99
CA LEU A 70 4.94 -11.06 15.70
C LEU A 70 5.11 -11.88 16.97
N LYS A 71 5.83 -11.34 17.97
CA LYS A 71 6.00 -12.00 19.28
C LYS A 71 4.70 -12.14 20.05
N ALA A 72 3.82 -11.14 19.96
CA ALA A 72 2.55 -11.11 20.68
C ALA A 72 1.46 -12.00 20.05
N ASN A 73 1.58 -12.33 18.76
CA ASN A 73 0.53 -13.06 18.02
C ASN A 73 1.11 -14.23 17.21
N PRO A 74 1.86 -15.18 17.84
CA PRO A 74 2.46 -16.28 17.13
C PRO A 74 1.42 -17.10 16.37
N ASP A 75 0.23 -17.32 16.94
CA ASP A 75 -0.82 -18.15 16.34
C ASP A 75 -1.41 -17.57 15.06
N LYS A 76 -1.48 -16.24 14.98
CA LYS A 76 -1.96 -15.53 13.79
C LYS A 76 -0.97 -15.58 12.64
N TYR A 77 0.33 -15.60 12.95
CA TYR A 77 1.39 -15.43 11.96
C TYR A 77 2.22 -16.69 11.68
N ASP A 78 2.10 -17.75 12.49
CA ASP A 78 2.77 -19.03 12.29
C ASP A 78 2.24 -19.73 11.03
N ILE A 79 3.14 -20.07 10.11
CA ILE A 79 2.83 -20.77 8.86
C ILE A 79 2.11 -22.11 9.11
N ARG A 80 2.41 -22.78 10.21
CA ARG A 80 1.82 -24.08 10.58
C ARG A 80 0.36 -23.95 11.04
N LYS A 81 -0.06 -22.76 11.46
CA LYS A 81 -1.42 -22.46 11.94
C LYS A 81 -2.27 -21.73 10.91
N ARG A 82 -1.65 -21.18 9.85
CA ARG A 82 -2.29 -20.36 8.82
C ARG A 82 -3.42 -21.07 8.05
N GLY A 83 -3.42 -22.41 7.98
CA GLY A 83 -4.48 -23.20 7.35
C GLY A 83 -5.76 -23.37 8.18
N LEU A 84 -5.74 -23.09 9.48
CA LEU A 84 -6.90 -23.23 10.38
C LEU A 84 -7.82 -22.00 10.40
N LEU A 85 -7.40 -20.88 9.81
CA LEU A 85 -8.12 -19.59 9.83
C LEU A 85 -8.75 -19.23 8.47
N ALA A 86 -8.68 -20.13 7.48
CA ALA A 86 -9.20 -19.93 6.12
C ALA A 86 -10.50 -20.72 5.87
N GLY A 87 -11.27 -20.99 6.93
CA GLY A 87 -12.64 -21.53 6.87
C GLY A 87 -13.64 -20.43 7.16
#